data_AF-A0AB37R3D1-F1
#
_entry.id   AF-A0AB37R3D1-F1
#
_cell.length_a   1.000
_cell.length_b   1.000
_cell.length_c   1.000
_cell.angle_alpha   90.00
_cell.angle_beta   90.00
_cell.angle_gamma   90.00
#
_symmetry.space_group_name_H-M   'P 1'
#
loop_
_entity.id
_entity.type
_entity.pdbx_description
1 polymer ?
#
loop_
_entity_poly.entity_id
_entity_poly.type
_entity_poly.pdbx_seq_one_letter_code
_entity_poly.pdbx_strand_id
1 'polypeptide(L)' 'MSMVTQGTHLHLRTEFESLGERLIRFGQALQDPATTVGQLTGLANSCGISLKLRTVAESGQREDDR' A
#
# COMPACT_ATOMS: atom_id res chain seq x y z
N MET A 1 20.94 -37.37 -25.23
CA MET A 1 19.89 -37.37 -24.20
C MET A 1 20.34 -36.43 -23.09
N SER A 2 20.00 -35.14 -23.22
CA SER A 2 20.37 -34.13 -22.22
C SER A 2 19.15 -33.86 -21.36
N MET A 3 19.19 -34.35 -20.12
CA MET A 3 18.16 -34.08 -19.12
C MET A 3 18.19 -32.59 -18.77
N VAL A 4 17.21 -31.85 -19.28
CA VAL A 4 16.95 -30.47 -18.84
C VAL A 4 16.45 -30.58 -17.40
N THR A 5 17.34 -30.22 -16.48
CA THR A 5 17.07 -29.99 -15.06
C THR A 5 16.01 -28.89 -14.93
N GLN A 6 14.74 -29.28 -14.94
CA GLN A 6 13.61 -28.46 -14.47
C GLN A 6 13.51 -28.62 -12.95
N GLY A 7 14.46 -28.02 -12.24
CA GLY A 7 14.41 -27.87 -10.80
C GLY A 7 14.75 -26.42 -10.47
N THR A 8 13.92 -25.77 -9.64
CA THR A 8 14.16 -24.47 -8.98
C THR A 8 14.08 -23.18 -9.82
N HIS A 9 13.10 -23.04 -10.72
CA HIS A 9 12.68 -21.71 -11.21
C HIS A 9 11.33 -21.25 -10.62
N LEU A 10 11.02 -21.73 -9.41
CA LEU A 10 9.86 -21.37 -8.60
C LEU A 10 10.40 -21.04 -7.21
N HIS A 11 10.05 -19.88 -6.65
CA HIS A 11 10.47 -19.34 -5.35
C HIS A 11 11.78 -18.54 -5.27
N LEU A 12 11.89 -17.46 -6.04
CA LEU A 12 12.57 -16.27 -5.52
C LEU A 12 11.71 -15.03 -5.82
N ARG A 13 10.43 -15.03 -5.41
CA ARG A 13 9.79 -13.73 -5.12
C ARG A 13 10.62 -13.14 -4.00
N THR A 14 11.45 -12.18 -4.35
CA THR A 14 12.35 -11.56 -3.39
C THR A 14 11.53 -10.81 -2.35
N GLU A 15 12.06 -10.64 -1.14
CA GLU A 15 11.42 -9.80 -0.12
C GLU A 15 11.09 -8.40 -0.67
N PHE A 16 11.92 -7.90 -1.60
CA PHE A 16 11.69 -6.65 -2.32
C PHE A 16 10.51 -6.70 -3.28
N GLU A 17 10.28 -7.82 -3.98
CA GLU A 17 9.11 -7.97 -4.84
C GLU A 17 7.82 -7.98 -4.02
N SER A 18 7.81 -8.73 -2.92
CA SER A 18 6.71 -8.76 -1.97
C SER A 18 6.47 -7.40 -1.32
N LEU A 19 7.53 -6.65 -1.03
CA LEU A 19 7.44 -5.26 -0.54
C LEU A 19 6.87 -4.33 -1.63
N GLY A 20 7.35 -4.43 -2.86
CA GLY A 20 6.88 -3.65 -4.00
C GLY A 20 5.39 -3.85 -4.25
N GLU A 21 4.89 -5.09 -4.21
CA GLU A 21 3.46 -5.38 -4.35
C GLU A 21 2.63 -4.70 -3.25
N ARG A 22 3.09 -4.76 -1.99
CA ARG A 22 2.40 -4.10 -0.86
C ARG A 22 2.39 -2.57 -1.03
N LEU A 23 3.49 -1.98 -1.52
CA LEU A 23 3.58 -0.55 -1.81
C LEU A 23 2.65 -0.11 -2.96
N ILE A 24 2.52 -0.93 -4.01
CA ILE A 24 1.58 -0.67 -5.11
C ILE A 24 0.15 -0.66 -4.58
N ARG A 25 -0.24 -1.67 -3.78
CA ARG A 25 -1.58 -1.73 -3.16
C ARG A 25 -1.83 -0.54 -2.24
N PHE A 26 -0.82 -0.13 -1.47
CA PHE A 26 -0.89 1.07 -0.64
C PHE A 26 -1.17 2.33 -1.47
N GLY A 27 -0.46 2.52 -2.58
CA GLY A 27 -0.67 3.65 -3.50
C GLY A 27 -2.02 3.63 -4.22
N GLN A 28 -2.56 2.44 -4.51
CA GLN A 28 -3.92 2.28 -5.05
C GLN A 28 -4.97 2.67 -3.99
N ALA A 29 -4.80 2.21 -2.75
CA ALA A 29 -5.69 2.57 -1.65
C ALA A 29 -5.70 4.09 -1.39
N LEU A 30 -4.55 4.77 -1.52
CA LEU A 30 -4.50 6.24 -1.42
C LEU A 30 -5.31 6.99 -2.49
N GLN A 31 -5.52 6.38 -3.66
CA GLN A 31 -6.28 6.97 -4.75
C GLN A 31 -7.78 6.65 -4.66
N ASP A 32 -8.17 5.65 -3.87
CA ASP A 32 -9.56 5.25 -3.72
C ASP A 32 -10.26 6.14 -2.68
N PRO A 33 -11.31 6.90 -3.07
CA PRO A 33 -12.04 7.79 -2.18
C PRO A 33 -12.83 7.07 -1.08
N ALA A 34 -13.08 5.76 -1.22
CA ALA A 34 -13.71 4.94 -0.20
C ALA A 34 -12.71 4.43 0.85
N THR A 35 -11.40 4.59 0.60
CA THR A 35 -10.36 4.11 1.52
C THR A 35 -10.38 4.90 2.81
N THR A 36 -10.41 4.16 3.91
CA THR A 36 -10.33 4.73 5.25
C THR A 36 -8.89 4.85 5.73
N VAL A 37 -8.64 5.80 6.65
CA VAL A 37 -7.33 5.95 7.30
C VAL A 37 -6.88 4.65 7.96
N GLY A 38 -7.80 3.89 8.56
CA GLY A 38 -7.49 2.59 9.20
C GLY A 38 -6.95 1.56 8.20
N GLN A 39 -7.50 1.49 6.99
CA GLN A 39 -6.99 0.60 5.93
C GLN A 39 -5.59 1.02 5.48
N LEU A 40 -5.33 2.32 5.33
CA LEU A 40 -4.01 2.85 5.00
C LEU A 40 -2.98 2.53 6.08
N THR A 41 -3.33 2.71 7.36
CA THR A 41 -2.45 2.35 8.48
C THR A 41 -2.13 0.85 8.49
N GLY A 42 -3.12 -0.02 8.24
CA GLY A 42 -2.90 -1.46 8.13
C GLY A 42 -1.93 -1.83 6.99
N LEU A 43 -2.11 -1.23 5.82
CA LEU A 43 -1.25 -1.45 4.66
C LEU A 43 0.18 -0.94 4.91
N ALA A 44 0.35 0.23 5.52
CA ALA A 44 1.67 0.76 5.87
C ALA A 44 2.40 -0.14 6.88
N ASN A 45 1.70 -0.63 7.90
CA ASN A 45 2.26 -1.60 8.86
C ASN A 45 2.71 -2.89 8.17
N SER A 46 1.93 -3.37 7.18
CA SER A 46 2.31 -4.55 6.39
C SER A 46 3.58 -4.34 5.56
N CYS A 47 3.90 -3.10 5.17
CA CYS A 47 5.13 -2.72 4.48
C CYS A 47 6.30 -2.48 5.45
N GLY A 48 6.08 -2.46 6.77
CA GLY A 48 7.08 -2.09 7.77
C GLY A 48 7.44 -0.60 7.78
N ILE A 49 6.57 0.26 7.23
CA ILE A 49 6.81 1.71 7.14
C ILE A 49 5.93 2.48 8.12
N SER A 50 6.48 3.54 8.71
CA SER A 50 5.71 4.47 9.55
C SER A 50 5.00 5.49 8.68
N LEU A 51 3.67 5.42 8.61
CA LEU A 51 2.87 6.35 7.83
C LEU A 51 2.52 7.60 8.62
N LYS A 52 3.02 8.76 8.18
CA LYS A 52 2.60 10.08 8.68
C LYS A 52 1.72 10.76 7.64
N LEU A 53 0.40 10.61 7.77
CA LEU A 53 -0.56 11.28 6.89
C LEU A 53 -0.98 12.62 7.50
N ARG A 54 -0.90 13.68 6.70
CA ARG A 54 -1.49 14.99 7.03
C ARG A 54 -2.61 15.24 6.02
N THR A 55 -3.83 14.92 6.39
CA THR A 55 -5.01 15.32 5.62
C THR A 55 -5.40 16.73 6.05
N VAL A 56 -5.17 17.73 5.19
CA VAL A 56 -5.90 19.00 5.28
C VAL A 56 -7.32 18.70 4.79
N ALA A 57 -8.17 18.22 5.70
CA ALA A 57 -9.60 18.33 5.45
C ALA A 57 -9.89 19.82 5.45
N GLU A 58 -10.36 20.37 4.32
CA GLU A 58 -11.19 21.57 4.34
C GLU A 58 -12.36 21.24 5.25
N SER A 59 -12.17 21.53 6.54
CA SER A 59 -13.23 21.48 7.52
C SER A 59 -14.12 22.63 7.11
N GLY A 60 -15.22 22.32 6.41
CA GLY A 60 -16.17 23.30 5.93
C GLY A 60 -16.48 24.28 7.05
N GLN A 61 -15.89 25.46 6.95
CA GLN A 61 -16.16 26.58 7.82
C GLN A 61 -17.59 26.95 7.48
N ARG A 62 -18.53 26.47 8.31
CA ARG A 62 -19.87 27.02 8.29
C ARG A 62 -19.70 28.49 8.62
N GLU A 63 -19.81 29.33 7.60
CA GLU A 63 -20.09 30.74 7.76
C GLU A 63 -21.43 30.80 8.49
N ASP A 64 -21.34 30.91 9.82
CA ASP A 64 -22.47 31.26 10.68
C ASP A 64 -22.86 32.68 10.29
N ASP A 65 -23.93 32.75 9.51
CA ASP A 65 -24.64 33.97 9.11
C ASP A 65 -24.94 34.82 10.35
N ARG A 66 -24.30 35.99 10.45
CA ARG A 66 -24.72 37.04 11.37
C ARG A 66 -24.29 38.44 10.96
#